data_AF-A0A183P0Q3-F1
#
_entry.id   AF-A0A183P0Q3-F1
#
_cell.length_a   1.000
_cell.length_b   1.000
_cell.length_c   1.000
_cell.angle_alpha   90.00
_cell.angle_beta   90.00
_cell.angle_gamma   90.00
#
_symmetry.space_group_name_H-M   'P 1'
#
loop_
_entity.id
_entity.type
_entity.pdbx_description
1 polymer ?
#
loop_
_entity_poly.entity_id
_entity_poly.type
_entity_poly.pdbx_seq_one_letter_code
_entity_poly.pdbx_strand_id
1 'polypeptide(L)'
;MSLADELLADLEGAETSEELITDSNLHELEDVTMLSVTKSDDFQSNGSASGFKNIFKTASSFADAPITAYAKLRNSDRLTNVMADLDRFAKQKKRDRIHGPVEADPEYQCIVEANNLMVEIDNEINIIHKYVRDLYSMRFPELESLVPGLLDYLKIVLVLGNDILERSKQTDLLASFLTPATIMVVSVTASTTQGSSLTSDQLSRIIEACTMAIELQEMRVTMLAYVESRMSFIAANTSILVGASTAAKLMGHAGGLTALTKMPSCNILVLGAQKRLLSGFSNTSVLPHTGYIFNSEIVQKLPPDLRLKAARLIANKVALAARVDLFHESPVSFFSFLLKKVS
;
A
#
# COMPACT_ATOMS: atom_id res chain seq x y z
N MET A 1 -51.20 -23.94 -26.73
CA MET A 1 -50.81 -22.97 -25.69
C MET A 1 -50.09 -21.84 -26.39
N SER A 2 -50.36 -20.59 -25.98
CA SER A 2 -49.80 -19.40 -26.64
C SER A 2 -48.36 -19.17 -26.17
N LEU A 3 -47.51 -18.55 -26.99
CA LEU A 3 -46.12 -18.19 -26.66
C LEU A 3 -46.01 -17.31 -25.38
N ALA A 4 -47.11 -16.65 -25.01
CA ALA A 4 -47.23 -15.87 -23.78
C ALA A 4 -47.35 -16.74 -22.52
N ASP A 5 -47.92 -17.95 -22.60
CA ASP A 5 -48.04 -18.85 -21.46
C ASP A 5 -46.69 -19.51 -21.11
N GLU A 6 -45.82 -19.70 -22.10
CA GLU A 6 -44.49 -20.29 -21.92
C GLU A 6 -43.50 -19.30 -21.28
N LEU A 7 -43.61 -18.00 -21.58
CA LEU A 7 -42.81 -16.94 -20.96
C LEU A 7 -43.24 -16.63 -19.51
N LEU A 8 -44.52 -16.83 -19.18
CA LEU A 8 -45.03 -16.66 -17.81
C LEU A 8 -44.55 -17.78 -16.89
N ALA A 9 -44.42 -19.01 -17.41
CA ALA A 9 -43.87 -20.14 -16.65
C ALA A 9 -42.38 -19.97 -16.31
N ASP A 10 -41.59 -19.33 -17.19
CA ASP A 10 -40.18 -19.03 -16.93
C ASP A 10 -39.97 -17.89 -15.90
N LEU A 11 -40.96 -16.99 -15.74
CA LEU A 11 -40.93 -15.93 -14.72
C LEU A 11 -41.34 -16.45 -13.32
N GLU A 12 -42.35 -17.32 -13.23
CA GLU A 12 -42.73 -17.98 -11.95
C GLU A 12 -41.64 -18.95 -11.44
N GLY A 13 -40.84 -19.54 -12.33
CA GLY A 13 -39.69 -20.36 -11.96
C GLY A 13 -38.51 -19.57 -11.38
N ALA A 14 -38.41 -18.27 -11.65
CA ALA A 14 -37.33 -17.42 -11.14
C ALA A 14 -37.64 -16.84 -9.75
N GLU A 15 -38.89 -16.42 -9.49
CA GLU A 15 -39.28 -15.80 -8.21
C GLU A 15 -39.26 -16.78 -7.03
N THR A 16 -39.45 -18.09 -7.26
CA THR A 16 -39.39 -19.11 -6.20
C THR A 16 -37.97 -19.46 -5.73
N SER A 17 -36.93 -18.96 -6.40
CA SER A 17 -35.53 -19.23 -6.05
C SER A 17 -34.86 -18.14 -5.20
N GLU A 18 -35.49 -16.97 -5.01
CA GLU A 18 -34.91 -15.85 -4.26
C GLU A 18 -35.41 -15.73 -2.80
N GLU A 19 -36.41 -16.50 -2.35
CA GLU A 19 -36.95 -16.41 -0.97
C GLU A 19 -36.44 -17.46 0.04
N LEU A 20 -35.51 -18.37 -0.31
CA LEU A 20 -35.11 -19.49 0.56
C LEU A 20 -33.68 -19.43 1.14
N ILE A 21 -33.10 -18.25 1.34
CA ILE A 21 -31.89 -18.09 2.16
C ILE A 21 -32.01 -16.87 3.09
N THR A 22 -32.99 -16.87 3.98
CA THR A 22 -32.93 -16.12 5.24
C THR A 22 -33.39 -16.99 6.41
N ASP A 23 -32.67 -16.88 7.53
CA ASP A 23 -33.07 -17.24 8.89
C ASP A 23 -33.15 -18.70 9.36
N SER A 24 -32.11 -19.50 9.09
CA SER A 24 -31.87 -20.67 9.94
C SER A 24 -30.39 -21.05 10.03
N ASN A 25 -29.67 -20.40 10.96
CA ASN A 25 -28.60 -21.00 11.80
C ASN A 25 -27.89 -19.93 12.66
N LEU A 26 -28.68 -19.13 13.37
CA LEU A 26 -28.25 -18.50 14.62
C LEU A 26 -28.66 -19.44 15.75
N HIS A 27 -27.74 -20.31 16.18
CA HIS A 27 -27.63 -21.00 17.48
C HIS A 27 -26.93 -22.33 17.27
N GLU A 28 -25.60 -22.34 17.49
CA GLU A 28 -24.84 -23.44 18.09
C GLU A 28 -23.36 -23.00 18.15
N LEU A 29 -23.09 -22.09 19.09
CA LEU A 29 -21.78 -21.97 19.72
C LEU A 29 -21.97 -22.56 21.11
N GLU A 30 -21.51 -23.80 21.32
CA GLU A 30 -21.10 -24.26 22.64
C GLU A 30 -20.11 -25.44 22.51
N ASP A 31 -18.99 -25.25 23.21
CA ASP A 31 -18.08 -26.25 23.77
C ASP A 31 -17.33 -27.25 22.88
N VAL A 32 -16.07 -26.89 22.58
CA VAL A 32 -14.98 -27.84 22.83
C VAL A 32 -13.95 -27.19 23.76
N THR A 33 -13.91 -27.79 24.94
CA THR A 33 -13.18 -27.48 26.15
C THR A 33 -11.67 -27.32 26.02
N MET A 34 -11.19 -26.35 26.81
CA MET A 34 -9.86 -26.27 27.41
C MET A 34 -9.20 -27.63 27.71
N LEU A 35 -7.94 -27.76 27.29
CA LEU A 35 -6.95 -28.59 27.97
C LEU A 35 -5.98 -27.65 28.70
N SER A 36 -6.20 -27.57 30.01
CA SER A 36 -5.32 -26.92 30.98
C SER A 36 -4.01 -27.69 31.12
N VAL A 37 -2.89 -27.04 30.79
CA VAL A 37 -1.57 -27.41 31.32
C VAL A 37 -1.03 -26.21 32.09
N THR A 38 -1.14 -26.36 33.41
CA THR A 38 -0.33 -25.82 34.52
C THR A 38 0.59 -24.62 34.26
N LYS A 39 0.29 -23.54 35.01
CA LYS A 39 1.19 -22.41 35.32
C LYS A 39 2.51 -22.89 35.95
N SER A 40 3.62 -22.42 35.40
CA SER A 40 4.80 -21.96 36.15
C SER A 40 5.67 -21.06 35.27
N ASP A 41 5.86 -19.83 35.76
CA ASP A 41 7.03 -18.94 35.66
C ASP A 41 7.34 -18.15 34.35
N ASP A 42 7.18 -16.83 34.50
CA ASP A 42 7.93 -15.69 33.97
C ASP A 42 8.58 -15.78 32.57
N PHE A 43 7.93 -15.13 31.60
CA PHE A 43 8.62 -14.58 30.43
C PHE A 43 8.08 -13.18 30.08
N GLN A 44 8.90 -12.16 30.27
CA GLN A 44 8.64 -10.77 29.89
C GLN A 44 8.65 -10.64 28.35
N SER A 45 7.48 -10.44 27.74
CA SER A 45 7.40 -9.99 26.35
C SER A 45 7.37 -8.46 26.28
N ASN A 46 8.54 -7.87 26.06
CA ASN A 46 8.65 -6.53 25.47
C ASN A 46 8.10 -6.60 24.03
N GLY A 47 6.91 -6.03 23.82
CA GLY A 47 6.21 -6.04 22.53
C GLY A 47 5.40 -4.78 22.32
N SER A 48 6.02 -3.84 21.60
CA SER A 48 5.50 -2.58 21.05
C SER A 48 3.97 -2.50 20.85
N ALA A 49 3.26 -1.94 21.82
CA ALA A 49 1.87 -1.51 21.70
C ALA A 49 1.69 0.02 21.85
N SER A 50 2.79 0.77 21.83
CA SER A 50 2.83 2.22 22.04
C SER A 50 2.71 3.04 20.75
N GLY A 51 2.75 2.43 19.57
CA GLY A 51 2.74 3.16 18.28
C GLY A 51 1.37 3.60 17.76
N PHE A 52 0.27 2.93 18.14
CA PHE A 52 -1.04 3.15 17.50
C PHE A 52 -1.94 4.18 18.19
N LYS A 53 -1.66 4.57 19.44
CA LYS A 53 -2.52 5.50 20.20
C LYS A 53 -2.29 6.99 19.90
N ASN A 54 -1.24 7.34 19.15
CA ASN A 54 -0.88 8.75 18.91
C ASN A 54 -1.40 9.34 17.60
N ILE A 55 -2.04 8.56 16.72
CA ILE A 55 -2.40 9.01 15.37
C ILE A 55 -3.66 9.91 15.34
N PHE A 56 -4.50 9.89 16.38
CA PHE A 56 -5.80 10.59 16.37
C PHE A 56 -5.87 11.86 17.23
N LYS A 57 -4.76 12.28 17.87
CA LYS A 57 -4.75 13.44 18.78
C LYS A 57 -4.09 14.71 18.22
N THR A 58 -3.57 14.70 17.01
CA THR A 58 -2.90 15.86 16.38
C THR A 58 -3.83 16.60 15.41
N ALA A 59 -5.01 17.00 15.91
CA ALA A 59 -5.84 18.03 15.25
C ALA A 59 -5.47 19.45 15.73
N SER A 60 -4.41 19.58 16.52
CA SER A 60 -3.74 20.86 16.76
C SER A 60 -2.80 21.11 15.59
N SER A 61 -3.02 22.23 14.89
CA SER A 61 -2.08 22.88 13.97
C SER A 61 -0.63 22.48 14.25
N PHE A 62 0.10 22.04 13.22
CA PHE A 62 1.54 21.79 13.33
C PHE A 62 2.22 23.05 13.85
N ALA A 63 2.42 23.11 15.18
CA ALA A 63 3.17 24.16 15.83
C ALA A 63 4.61 24.15 15.28
N ASP A 64 5.35 25.25 15.48
CA ASP A 64 6.70 25.60 14.98
C ASP A 64 7.82 24.53 15.03
N ALA A 65 7.53 23.30 15.45
CA ALA A 65 8.42 22.16 15.44
C ALA A 65 8.95 21.80 14.03
N PRO A 66 10.21 21.35 13.94
CA PRO A 66 10.80 20.90 12.68
C PRO A 66 10.13 19.62 12.17
N ILE A 67 10.22 19.39 10.86
CA ILE A 67 9.64 18.20 10.21
C ILE A 67 10.18 16.89 10.80
N THR A 68 11.40 16.88 11.31
CA THR A 68 12.05 15.74 11.98
C THR A 68 11.31 15.25 13.23
N ALA A 69 10.44 16.07 13.83
CA ALA A 69 9.59 15.64 14.94
C ALA A 69 8.47 14.69 14.48
N TYR A 70 7.99 14.88 13.25
CA TYR A 70 6.84 14.17 12.67
C TYR A 70 7.26 13.07 11.68
N ALA A 71 8.36 13.28 10.96
CA ALA A 71 8.95 12.37 10.00
C ALA A 71 10.33 11.89 10.53
N LYS A 72 10.39 10.65 10.98
CA LYS A 72 11.57 10.10 11.68
C LYS A 72 12.30 9.04 10.86
N LEU A 73 11.66 8.50 9.83
CA LEU A 73 12.17 7.36 9.09
C LEU A 73 13.45 7.69 8.33
N ARG A 74 13.56 8.92 7.79
CA ARG A 74 14.77 9.36 7.07
C ARG A 74 16.06 9.18 7.88
N ASN A 75 16.02 9.49 9.18
CA ASN A 75 17.19 9.43 10.06
C ASN A 75 17.24 8.13 10.88
N SER A 76 16.39 7.15 10.55
CA SER A 76 16.33 5.89 11.26
C SER A 76 17.48 4.98 10.82
N ASP A 77 18.24 4.46 11.78
CA ASP A 77 19.31 3.47 11.54
C ASP A 77 18.79 2.27 10.73
N ARG A 78 17.52 1.90 10.92
CA ARG A 78 16.88 0.81 10.19
C ARG A 78 16.82 1.07 8.68
N LEU A 79 16.45 2.29 8.27
CA LEU A 79 16.40 2.64 6.85
C LEU A 79 17.81 2.61 6.24
N THR A 80 18.78 3.19 6.93
CA THR A 80 20.18 3.22 6.50
C THR A 80 20.78 1.82 6.38
N ASN A 81 20.53 0.95 7.35
CA ASN A 81 21.02 -0.43 7.34
C ASN A 81 20.43 -1.22 6.18
N VAL A 82 19.11 -1.13 5.96
CA VAL A 82 18.46 -1.83 4.85
C VAL A 82 18.96 -1.31 3.50
N MET A 83 19.16 0.00 3.35
CA MET A 83 19.75 0.54 2.12
C MET A 83 21.17 0.05 1.87
N ALA A 84 22.01 0.00 2.91
CA ALA A 84 23.36 -0.54 2.80
C ALA A 84 23.36 -2.04 2.42
N ASP A 85 22.44 -2.81 2.99
CA ASP A 85 22.26 -4.23 2.65
C ASP A 85 21.76 -4.39 1.21
N LEU A 86 20.81 -3.57 0.76
CA LEU A 86 20.34 -3.57 -0.63
C LEU A 86 21.47 -3.31 -1.61
N ASP A 87 22.31 -2.30 -1.36
CA ASP A 87 23.48 -2.00 -2.19
C ASP A 87 24.49 -3.16 -2.20
N ARG A 88 24.69 -3.80 -1.04
CA ARG A 88 25.57 -4.96 -0.92
C ARG A 88 25.04 -6.15 -1.72
N PHE A 89 23.76 -6.45 -1.63
CA PHE A 89 23.14 -7.57 -2.36
C PHE A 89 22.97 -7.26 -3.85
N ALA A 90 22.75 -6.00 -4.23
CA ALA A 90 22.68 -5.58 -5.62
C ALA A 90 24.02 -5.77 -6.37
N LYS A 91 25.15 -5.61 -5.68
CA LYS A 91 26.49 -5.86 -6.24
C LYS A 91 26.86 -7.33 -6.34
N GLN A 92 26.18 -8.22 -5.61
CA GLN A 92 26.43 -9.65 -5.70
C GLN A 92 25.85 -10.21 -7.00
N LYS A 93 26.53 -11.20 -7.59
CA LYS A 93 25.99 -11.90 -8.76
C LYS A 93 24.65 -12.54 -8.40
N LYS A 94 23.67 -12.39 -9.29
CA LYS A 94 22.40 -13.13 -9.20
C LYS A 94 22.75 -14.62 -9.12
N ARG A 95 22.24 -15.30 -8.08
CA ARG A 95 22.41 -16.75 -7.96
C ARG A 95 21.56 -17.41 -9.04
N ASP A 96 22.08 -18.47 -9.66
CA ASP A 96 21.32 -19.20 -10.71
C ASP A 96 20.30 -20.17 -10.13
N ARG A 97 20.48 -20.61 -8.87
CA ARG A 97 19.57 -21.53 -8.17
C ARG A 97 19.48 -21.18 -6.69
N ILE A 98 18.28 -21.27 -6.13
CA ILE A 98 18.04 -21.17 -4.69
C ILE A 98 18.25 -22.57 -4.10
N HIS A 99 19.15 -22.69 -3.12
CA HIS A 99 19.43 -23.95 -2.43
C HIS A 99 18.93 -23.88 -0.99
N GLY A 100 17.97 -24.72 -0.63
CA GLY A 100 17.37 -24.76 0.71
C GLY A 100 16.11 -23.89 0.84
N PRO A 101 15.58 -23.72 2.07
CA PRO A 101 14.42 -22.86 2.32
C PRO A 101 14.76 -21.41 2.01
N VAL A 102 14.00 -20.80 1.08
CA VAL A 102 14.20 -19.40 0.66
C VAL A 102 14.09 -18.44 1.85
N GLU A 103 13.33 -18.82 2.88
CA GLU A 103 13.08 -18.01 4.07
C GLU A 103 14.31 -17.79 4.95
N ALA A 104 15.27 -18.71 4.90
CA ALA A 104 16.50 -18.65 5.69
C ALA A 104 17.57 -17.77 5.03
N ASP A 105 17.39 -17.40 3.77
CA ASP A 105 18.34 -16.55 3.07
C ASP A 105 18.26 -15.11 3.62
N PRO A 106 19.41 -14.49 3.99
CA PRO A 106 19.43 -13.11 4.48
C PRO A 106 18.95 -12.11 3.41
N GLU A 107 19.10 -12.46 2.14
CA GLU A 107 18.60 -11.67 1.02
C GLU A 107 17.06 -11.64 0.98
N TYR A 108 16.40 -12.75 1.31
CA TYR A 108 14.94 -12.79 1.41
C TYR A 108 14.43 -11.92 2.56
N GLN A 109 15.09 -11.97 3.72
CA GLN A 109 14.74 -11.11 4.86
C GLN A 109 14.89 -9.63 4.50
N CYS A 110 15.98 -9.26 3.81
CA CYS A 110 16.18 -7.91 3.30
C CYS A 110 15.07 -7.46 2.35
N ILE A 111 14.61 -8.33 1.44
CA ILE A 111 13.49 -8.02 0.51
C ILE A 111 12.18 -7.75 1.27
N VAL A 112 11.86 -8.60 2.26
CA VAL A 112 10.64 -8.43 3.07
C VAL A 112 10.72 -7.14 3.87
N GLU A 113 11.86 -6.86 4.49
CA GLU A 113 12.06 -5.65 5.29
C GLU A 113 12.01 -4.38 4.43
N ALA A 114 12.70 -4.36 3.28
CA ALA A 114 12.65 -3.26 2.32
C ALA A 114 11.22 -2.96 1.89
N ASN A 115 10.41 -4.00 1.65
CA ASN A 115 9.02 -3.82 1.26
C ASN A 115 8.12 -3.30 2.37
N ASN A 116 8.39 -3.65 3.63
CA ASN A 116 7.70 -3.03 4.78
C ASN A 116 8.11 -1.56 4.93
N LEU A 117 9.40 -1.25 4.78
CA LEU A 117 9.91 0.13 4.81
C LEU A 117 9.30 0.98 3.69
N MET A 118 9.10 0.45 2.48
CA MET A 118 8.41 1.18 1.41
C MET A 118 7.01 1.65 1.81
N VAL A 119 6.25 0.85 2.56
CA VAL A 119 4.92 1.23 3.07
C VAL A 119 5.04 2.30 4.17
N GLU A 120 6.05 2.20 5.02
CA GLU A 120 6.34 3.23 6.03
C GLU A 120 6.74 4.56 5.37
N ILE A 121 7.56 4.52 4.30
CA ILE A 121 7.92 5.69 3.50
C ILE A 121 6.66 6.34 2.90
N ASP A 122 5.76 5.56 2.30
CA ASP A 122 4.51 6.09 1.75
C ASP A 122 3.68 6.82 2.81
N ASN A 123 3.59 6.26 4.02
CA ASN A 123 2.91 6.92 5.14
C ASN A 123 3.62 8.19 5.60
N GLU A 124 4.95 8.20 5.64
CA GLU A 124 5.73 9.37 6.04
C GLU A 124 5.61 10.50 5.00
N ILE A 125 5.64 10.19 3.70
CA ILE A 125 5.37 11.16 2.62
C ILE A 125 3.98 11.80 2.79
N ASN A 126 2.96 11.00 3.17
CA ASN A 126 1.63 11.54 3.47
C ASN A 126 1.64 12.51 4.67
N ILE A 127 2.43 12.24 5.70
CA ILE A 127 2.57 13.12 6.87
C ILE A 127 3.29 14.41 6.47
N ILE A 128 4.39 14.30 5.72
CA ILE A 128 5.15 15.45 5.22
C ILE A 128 4.27 16.33 4.33
N HIS A 129 3.49 15.74 3.43
CA HIS A 129 2.54 16.47 2.58
C HIS A 129 1.55 17.29 3.41
N LYS A 130 0.94 16.70 4.45
CA LYS A 130 0.03 17.43 5.35
C LYS A 130 0.73 18.58 6.07
N TYR A 131 1.94 18.35 6.57
CA TYR A 131 2.75 19.38 7.23
C TYR A 131 3.08 20.55 6.29
N VAL A 132 3.56 20.26 5.09
CA VAL A 132 3.91 21.28 4.10
C VAL A 132 2.67 22.04 3.66
N ARG A 133 1.56 21.34 3.43
CA ARG A 133 0.29 21.97 3.05
C ARG A 133 -0.19 22.97 4.09
N ASP A 134 -0.21 22.58 5.36
CA ASP A 134 -0.73 23.43 6.44
C ASP A 134 0.14 24.67 6.67
N LEU A 135 1.45 24.60 6.38
CA LEU A 135 2.36 25.75 6.46
C LEU A 135 2.29 26.63 5.20
N TYR A 136 2.25 26.01 4.01
CA TYR A 136 2.27 26.73 2.74
C TYR A 136 0.91 27.33 2.38
N SER A 137 -0.19 26.89 3.01
CA SER A 137 -1.52 27.50 2.85
C SER A 137 -1.55 28.98 3.24
N MET A 138 -0.63 29.44 4.10
CA MET A 138 -0.49 30.86 4.44
C MET A 138 0.00 31.70 3.24
N ARG A 139 0.77 31.08 2.35
CA ARG A 139 1.36 31.72 1.16
C ARG A 139 0.52 31.53 -0.09
N PHE A 140 0.01 30.32 -0.30
CA PHE A 140 -0.74 29.99 -1.50
C PHE A 140 -1.84 28.97 -1.17
N PRO A 141 -2.95 29.40 -0.55
CA PRO A 141 -4.01 28.50 -0.09
C PRO A 141 -4.71 27.76 -1.23
N GLU A 142 -4.78 28.36 -2.42
CA GLU A 142 -5.46 27.76 -3.58
C GLU A 142 -4.72 26.54 -4.15
N LEU A 143 -3.41 26.39 -3.87
CA LEU A 143 -2.58 25.35 -4.47
C LEU A 143 -3.07 23.93 -4.15
N GLU A 144 -3.65 23.70 -2.96
CA GLU A 144 -4.19 22.38 -2.57
C GLU A 144 -5.28 21.92 -3.53
N SER A 145 -6.19 22.81 -3.93
CA SER A 145 -7.28 22.46 -4.83
C SER A 145 -6.81 22.29 -6.28
N LEU A 146 -5.69 22.90 -6.64
CA LEU A 146 -5.15 22.86 -8.01
C LEU A 146 -4.36 21.58 -8.28
N VAL A 147 -3.69 21.04 -7.26
CA VAL A 147 -2.75 19.93 -7.41
C VAL A 147 -3.11 18.80 -6.44
N PRO A 148 -3.89 17.81 -6.89
CA PRO A 148 -4.29 16.68 -6.03
C PRO A 148 -3.16 15.68 -5.78
N GLY A 149 -2.12 15.66 -6.62
CA GLY A 149 -0.99 14.75 -6.50
C GLY A 149 -0.04 15.18 -5.38
N LEU A 150 0.21 14.29 -4.40
CA LEU A 150 1.03 14.61 -3.22
C LEU A 150 2.46 14.99 -3.57
N LEU A 151 3.13 14.20 -4.41
CA LEU A 151 4.51 14.47 -4.81
C LEU A 151 4.61 15.69 -5.72
N ASP A 152 3.62 15.89 -6.59
CA ASP A 152 3.59 17.05 -7.47
C ASP A 152 3.41 18.33 -6.67
N TYR A 153 2.52 18.32 -5.67
CA TYR A 153 2.35 19.43 -4.72
C TYR A 153 3.67 19.80 -4.06
N LEU A 154 4.39 18.82 -3.49
CA LEU A 154 5.67 19.06 -2.83
C LEU A 154 6.75 19.62 -3.78
N LYS A 155 6.82 19.11 -5.01
CA LYS A 155 7.74 19.63 -6.05
C LYS A 155 7.41 21.05 -6.46
N ILE A 156 6.13 21.39 -6.60
CA ILE A 156 5.69 22.74 -6.97
C ILE A 156 6.02 23.73 -5.86
N VAL A 157 5.75 23.38 -4.61
CA VAL A 157 6.10 24.21 -3.45
C VAL A 157 7.60 24.49 -3.42
N LEU A 158 8.43 23.48 -3.72
CA LEU A 158 9.88 23.63 -3.80
C LEU A 158 10.31 24.57 -4.95
N VAL A 159 9.64 24.50 -6.11
CA VAL A 159 9.93 25.39 -7.24
C VAL A 159 9.45 26.81 -6.96
N LEU A 160 8.21 27.01 -6.53
CA LEU A 160 7.60 28.34 -6.35
C LEU A 160 8.19 29.11 -5.18
N GLY A 161 8.39 28.45 -4.03
CA GLY A 161 8.89 29.09 -2.81
C GLY A 161 8.05 30.32 -2.41
N ASN A 162 8.72 31.43 -2.08
CA ASN A 162 8.04 32.70 -1.83
C ASN A 162 7.71 33.46 -3.14
N ASP A 163 8.48 33.34 -4.21
CA ASP A 163 8.32 34.17 -5.42
C ASP A 163 7.37 33.54 -6.46
N ILE A 164 6.12 33.30 -6.04
CA ILE A 164 5.10 32.56 -6.81
C ILE A 164 4.88 33.15 -8.22
N LEU A 165 4.81 34.49 -8.34
CA LEU A 165 4.52 35.21 -9.57
C LEU A 165 5.60 35.03 -10.65
N GLU A 166 6.87 35.17 -10.27
CA GLU A 166 7.99 35.07 -11.20
C GLU A 166 8.30 33.61 -11.53
N ARG A 167 8.23 32.73 -10.53
CA ARG A 167 8.57 31.31 -10.71
C ARG A 167 7.47 30.51 -11.40
N SER A 168 6.21 30.92 -11.31
CA SER A 168 5.12 30.30 -12.09
C SER A 168 5.26 30.52 -13.60
N LYS A 169 6.01 31.54 -14.05
CA LYS A 169 6.29 31.78 -15.47
C LYS A 169 7.39 30.87 -16.02
N GLN A 170 8.21 30.27 -15.16
CA GLN A 170 9.26 29.31 -15.54
C GLN A 170 8.64 27.96 -15.90
N THR A 171 7.95 27.94 -17.03
CA THR A 171 7.20 26.78 -17.52
C THR A 171 8.12 25.57 -17.74
N ASP A 172 9.37 25.79 -18.13
CA ASP A 172 10.34 24.73 -18.42
C ASP A 172 10.60 23.80 -17.21
N LEU A 173 10.65 24.36 -16.01
CA LEU A 173 10.89 23.57 -14.79
C LEU A 173 9.64 22.78 -14.38
N LEU A 174 8.47 23.40 -14.50
CA LEU A 174 7.19 22.82 -14.12
C LEU A 174 6.69 21.77 -15.11
N ALA A 175 7.04 21.90 -16.40
CA ALA A 175 6.64 20.99 -17.47
C ALA A 175 7.18 19.56 -17.30
N SER A 176 8.19 19.37 -16.45
CA SER A 176 8.75 18.04 -16.16
C SER A 176 7.84 17.14 -15.34
N PHE A 177 6.89 17.71 -14.58
CA PHE A 177 5.98 16.95 -13.70
C PHE A 177 4.52 17.44 -13.72
N LEU A 178 4.20 18.56 -14.36
CA LEU A 178 2.83 19.07 -14.51
C LEU A 178 2.38 19.14 -15.97
N THR A 179 1.06 19.06 -16.17
CA THR A 179 0.45 19.32 -17.48
C THR A 179 0.46 20.82 -17.81
N PRO A 180 0.52 21.22 -19.09
CA PRO A 180 0.44 22.63 -19.48
C PRO A 180 -0.82 23.34 -18.95
N ALA A 181 -1.95 22.62 -18.88
CA ALA A 181 -3.20 23.14 -18.34
C ALA A 181 -3.06 23.48 -16.85
N THR A 182 -2.49 22.58 -16.04
CA THR A 182 -2.26 22.83 -14.61
C THR A 182 -1.29 23.99 -14.38
N ILE A 183 -0.25 24.14 -15.20
CA ILE A 183 0.72 25.26 -15.09
C ILE A 183 0.02 26.59 -15.34
N MET A 184 -0.82 26.66 -16.37
CA MET A 184 -1.57 27.88 -16.69
C MET A 184 -2.51 28.28 -15.54
N VAL A 185 -3.28 27.33 -15.01
CA VAL A 185 -4.20 27.61 -13.89
C VAL A 185 -3.43 28.06 -12.65
N VAL A 186 -2.30 27.42 -12.34
CA VAL A 186 -1.43 27.83 -11.23
C VAL A 186 -0.88 29.24 -11.44
N SER A 187 -0.43 29.60 -12.64
CA SER A 187 0.10 30.95 -12.94
C SER A 187 -0.97 32.06 -12.86
N VAL A 188 -2.18 31.79 -13.38
CA VAL A 188 -3.32 32.71 -13.27
C VAL A 188 -3.72 32.89 -11.81
N THR A 189 -3.85 31.80 -11.05
CA THR A 189 -4.24 31.85 -9.64
C THR A 189 -3.15 32.50 -8.78
N ALA A 190 -1.88 32.27 -9.10
CA ALA A 190 -0.74 32.93 -8.45
C ALA A 190 -0.76 34.45 -8.67
N SER A 191 -1.38 34.95 -9.75
CA SER A 191 -1.51 36.38 -10.02
C SER A 191 -2.58 37.06 -9.19
N THR A 192 -3.53 36.30 -8.65
CA THR A 192 -4.66 36.81 -7.85
C THR A 192 -4.70 36.26 -6.42
N THR A 193 -3.65 35.55 -5.99
CA THR A 193 -3.61 34.91 -4.67
C THR A 193 -3.63 35.96 -3.55
N GLN A 194 -4.38 35.64 -2.49
CA GLN A 194 -4.53 36.49 -1.30
C GLN A 194 -3.56 36.11 -0.17
N GLY A 195 -2.61 35.22 -0.43
CA GLY A 195 -1.66 34.74 0.57
C GLY A 195 -0.63 35.79 0.99
N SER A 196 -0.08 35.61 2.18
CA SER A 196 0.95 36.48 2.76
C SER A 196 2.34 35.89 2.55
N SER A 197 3.37 36.73 2.48
CA SER A 197 4.76 36.25 2.34
C SER A 197 5.19 35.52 3.61
N LEU A 198 5.85 34.36 3.44
CA LEU A 198 6.39 33.59 4.57
C LEU A 198 7.69 34.22 5.06
N THR A 199 7.95 34.06 6.35
CA THR A 199 9.27 34.37 6.92
C THR A 199 10.34 33.42 6.36
N SER A 200 11.59 33.87 6.32
CA SER A 200 12.72 33.05 5.84
C SER A 200 12.82 31.72 6.60
N ASP A 201 12.55 31.71 7.90
CA ASP A 201 12.62 30.52 8.75
C ASP A 201 11.47 29.54 8.50
N GLN A 202 10.28 30.02 8.12
CA GLN A 202 9.17 29.15 7.71
C GLN A 202 9.43 28.56 6.33
N LEU A 203 9.93 29.37 5.41
CA LEU A 203 10.25 28.91 4.06
C LEU A 203 11.36 27.86 4.06
N SER A 204 12.42 28.05 4.86
CA SER A 204 13.51 27.07 4.98
C SER A 204 13.00 25.72 5.51
N ARG A 205 12.12 25.74 6.52
CA ARG A 205 11.48 24.53 7.07
C ARG A 205 10.62 23.80 6.03
N ILE A 206 9.87 24.54 5.21
CA ILE A 206 9.06 23.96 4.13
C ILE A 206 9.97 23.33 3.07
N ILE A 207 11.02 24.04 2.65
CA ILE A 207 11.99 23.55 1.67
C ILE A 207 12.66 22.26 2.18
N GLU A 208 13.12 22.25 3.43
CA GLU A 208 13.71 21.05 4.05
C GLU A 208 12.75 19.86 4.05
N ALA A 209 11.48 20.08 4.40
CA ALA A 209 10.46 19.05 4.37
C ALA A 209 10.19 18.52 2.94
N CYS A 210 10.11 19.40 1.95
CA CYS A 210 9.96 19.00 0.55
C CYS A 210 11.16 18.19 0.05
N THR A 211 12.38 18.63 0.35
CA THR A 211 13.61 17.90 -0.01
C THR A 211 13.64 16.53 0.65
N MET A 212 13.30 16.44 1.94
CA MET A 212 13.20 15.17 2.67
C MET A 212 12.21 14.20 2.00
N ALA A 213 11.04 14.67 1.57
CA ALA A 213 10.07 13.81 0.89
C ALA A 213 10.54 13.33 -0.50
N ILE A 214 11.26 14.18 -1.25
CA ILE A 214 11.82 13.80 -2.55
C ILE A 214 12.91 12.74 -2.38
N GLU A 215 13.80 12.90 -1.40
CA GLU A 215 14.82 11.90 -1.06
C GLU A 215 14.19 10.57 -0.63
N LEU A 216 13.16 10.61 0.22
CA LEU A 216 12.39 9.42 0.60
C LEU A 216 11.75 8.72 -0.60
N GLN A 217 11.24 9.49 -1.56
CA GLN A 217 10.66 8.94 -2.78
C GLN A 217 11.72 8.27 -3.67
N GLU A 218 12.89 8.88 -3.84
CA GLU A 218 13.99 8.30 -4.62
C GLU A 218 14.50 7.00 -3.99
N MET A 219 14.64 7.00 -2.66
CA MET A 219 14.94 5.81 -1.88
C MET A 219 13.90 4.70 -2.11
N ARG A 220 12.61 5.03 -2.03
CA ARG A 220 11.52 4.08 -2.30
C ARG A 220 11.59 3.49 -3.71
N VAL A 221 11.85 4.31 -4.73
CA VAL A 221 11.98 3.83 -6.12
C VAL A 221 13.14 2.85 -6.26
N THR A 222 14.27 3.14 -5.60
CA THR A 222 15.44 2.25 -5.59
C THR A 222 15.12 0.91 -4.91
N MET A 223 14.44 0.94 -3.75
CA MET A 223 13.97 -0.28 -3.08
C MET A 223 13.03 -1.10 -3.95
N LEU A 224 12.06 -0.45 -4.61
CA LEU A 224 11.07 -1.12 -5.44
C LEU A 224 11.74 -1.84 -6.62
N ALA A 225 12.67 -1.17 -7.31
CA ALA A 225 13.40 -1.74 -8.44
C ALA A 225 14.22 -2.98 -8.02
N TYR A 226 14.84 -2.93 -6.84
CA TYR A 226 15.55 -4.09 -6.29
C TYR A 226 14.59 -5.25 -5.95
N VAL A 227 13.50 -4.96 -5.23
CA VAL A 227 12.49 -5.96 -4.86
C VAL A 227 11.90 -6.61 -6.11
N GLU A 228 11.57 -5.85 -7.16
CA GLU A 228 11.09 -6.38 -8.43
C GLU A 228 12.11 -7.33 -9.10
N SER A 229 13.37 -6.91 -9.16
CA SER A 229 14.44 -7.70 -9.77
C SER A 229 14.64 -9.04 -9.05
N ARG A 230 14.63 -9.03 -7.71
CA ARG A 230 14.83 -10.26 -6.91
C ARG A 230 13.58 -11.11 -6.82
N MET A 231 12.40 -10.50 -6.77
CA MET A 231 11.16 -11.26 -6.67
C MET A 231 10.82 -12.02 -7.95
N SER A 232 11.21 -11.47 -9.10
CA SER A 232 11.12 -12.19 -10.38
C SER A 232 11.91 -13.50 -10.40
N PHE A 233 12.93 -13.63 -9.54
CA PHE A 233 13.71 -14.85 -9.40
C PHE A 233 13.17 -15.78 -8.31
N ILE A 234 12.70 -15.22 -7.19
CA ILE A 234 12.20 -16.01 -6.04
C ILE A 234 10.80 -16.58 -6.30
N ALA A 235 9.89 -15.75 -6.80
CA ALA A 235 8.48 -16.09 -6.91
C ALA A 235 7.91 -15.43 -8.18
N ALA A 236 8.31 -15.97 -9.33
CA ALA A 236 8.06 -15.37 -10.63
C ALA A 236 6.56 -15.38 -10.99
N ASN A 237 5.87 -16.51 -10.82
CA ASN A 237 4.45 -16.62 -11.20
C ASN A 237 3.57 -15.78 -10.27
N THR A 238 3.81 -15.83 -8.96
CA THR A 238 3.07 -15.01 -8.00
C THR A 238 3.28 -13.51 -8.24
N SER A 239 4.51 -13.08 -8.55
CA SER A 239 4.81 -11.69 -8.89
C SER A 239 4.10 -11.20 -10.16
N ILE A 240 3.98 -12.05 -11.19
CA ILE A 240 3.27 -11.68 -12.43
C ILE A 240 1.76 -11.56 -12.20
N LEU A 241 1.19 -12.35 -11.27
CA LEU A 241 -0.24 -12.31 -10.94
C LEU A 241 -0.63 -11.07 -10.13
N VAL A 242 0.08 -10.75 -9.04
CA VAL A 242 -0.31 -9.69 -8.08
C VAL A 242 0.62 -8.48 -8.02
N GLY A 243 1.75 -8.53 -8.73
CA GLY A 243 2.84 -7.55 -8.65
C GLY A 243 3.88 -7.93 -7.59
N ALA A 244 5.14 -7.53 -7.81
CA ALA A 244 6.26 -7.90 -6.93
C ALA A 244 6.09 -7.37 -5.50
N SER A 245 5.62 -6.12 -5.32
CA SER A 245 5.39 -5.56 -3.99
C SER A 245 4.29 -6.32 -3.24
N THR A 246 3.16 -6.62 -3.88
CA THR A 246 2.08 -7.41 -3.24
C THR A 246 2.56 -8.83 -2.91
N ALA A 247 3.30 -9.47 -3.81
CA ALA A 247 3.88 -10.79 -3.57
C ALA A 247 4.83 -10.77 -2.35
N ALA A 248 5.70 -9.76 -2.26
CA ALA A 248 6.58 -9.55 -1.11
C ALA A 248 5.80 -9.40 0.20
N LYS A 249 4.68 -8.65 0.21
CA LYS A 249 3.82 -8.49 1.40
C LYS A 249 3.18 -9.81 1.81
N LEU A 250 2.67 -10.58 0.84
CA LEU A 250 2.04 -11.87 1.08
C LEU A 250 3.03 -12.87 1.66
N MET A 251 4.22 -12.99 1.08
CA MET A 251 5.23 -13.91 1.58
C MET A 251 5.81 -13.47 2.92
N GLY A 252 6.08 -12.18 3.10
CA GLY A 252 6.57 -11.64 4.37
C GLY A 252 5.59 -11.89 5.52
N HIS A 253 4.29 -11.67 5.30
CA HIS A 253 3.27 -11.93 6.31
C HIS A 253 2.96 -13.43 6.49
N ALA A 254 3.10 -14.24 5.43
CA ALA A 254 2.95 -15.68 5.53
C ALA A 254 4.12 -16.34 6.28
N GLY A 255 5.27 -15.66 6.38
CA GLY A 255 6.50 -16.20 6.95
C GLY A 255 7.31 -17.04 5.96
N GLY A 256 7.15 -16.76 4.66
CA GLY A 256 7.85 -17.48 3.60
C GLY A 256 7.02 -17.91 2.41
N LEU A 257 7.70 -18.34 1.34
CA LEU A 257 7.06 -18.98 0.20
C LEU A 257 6.52 -20.36 0.60
N THR A 258 7.29 -21.15 1.35
CA THR A 258 6.92 -22.47 1.86
C THR A 258 5.67 -22.39 2.74
N ALA A 259 5.62 -21.41 3.64
CA ALA A 259 4.45 -21.19 4.49
C ALA A 259 3.23 -20.77 3.65
N LEU A 260 3.42 -19.87 2.68
CA LEU A 260 2.36 -19.43 1.77
C LEU A 260 1.75 -20.58 0.96
N THR A 261 2.54 -21.56 0.51
CA THR A 261 2.02 -22.72 -0.25
C THR A 261 1.09 -23.63 0.56
N LYS A 262 1.28 -23.69 1.88
CA LYS A 262 0.48 -24.47 2.84
C LYS A 262 -0.81 -23.76 3.22
N MET A 263 -0.92 -22.45 2.99
CA MET A 263 -2.11 -21.68 3.32
C MET A 263 -3.26 -21.98 2.34
N PRO A 264 -4.51 -22.15 2.81
CA PRO A 264 -5.66 -22.19 1.93
C PRO A 264 -5.95 -20.80 1.35
N SER A 265 -6.59 -20.75 0.18
CA SER A 265 -6.84 -19.50 -0.54
C SER A 265 -7.71 -18.50 0.22
N CYS A 266 -8.63 -18.98 1.08
CA CYS A 266 -9.44 -18.13 1.95
C CYS A 266 -8.58 -17.37 2.98
N ASN A 267 -7.50 -17.99 3.49
CA ASN A 267 -6.57 -17.33 4.39
C ASN A 267 -5.69 -16.33 3.62
N ILE A 268 -5.23 -16.71 2.42
CA ILE A 268 -4.44 -15.84 1.54
C ILE A 268 -5.21 -14.55 1.19
N LEU A 269 -6.52 -14.64 0.95
CA LEU A 269 -7.39 -13.49 0.66
C LEU A 269 -7.38 -12.44 1.79
N VAL A 270 -7.36 -12.89 3.04
CA VAL A 270 -7.44 -12.03 4.23
C VAL A 270 -6.07 -11.65 4.81
N LEU A 271 -4.97 -12.08 4.19
CA LEU A 271 -3.62 -11.68 4.63
C LEU A 271 -3.47 -10.16 4.56
N GLY A 272 -2.98 -9.57 5.66
CA GLY A 272 -2.84 -8.11 5.79
C GLY A 272 -4.15 -7.36 6.12
N ALA A 273 -5.28 -8.05 6.30
CA ALA A 273 -6.51 -7.40 6.74
C ALA A 273 -6.36 -6.91 8.18
N GLN A 274 -6.45 -5.59 8.38
CA GLN A 274 -6.41 -4.99 9.71
C GLN A 274 -7.79 -5.11 10.37
N LYS A 275 -7.86 -5.81 11.51
CA LYS A 275 -9.04 -5.77 12.38
C LYS A 275 -9.11 -4.40 13.05
N ARG A 276 -9.86 -3.46 12.46
CA ARG A 276 -10.20 -2.22 13.17
C ARG A 276 -11.42 -2.50 14.04
N LEU A 277 -11.19 -2.58 15.35
CA LEU A 277 -12.26 -2.58 16.33
C LEU A 277 -12.95 -1.21 16.22
N LEU A 278 -14.20 -1.19 15.75
CA LEU A 278 -15.02 0.03 15.75
C LEU A 278 -15.23 0.44 17.22
N SER A 279 -14.51 1.47 17.66
CA SER A 279 -14.78 2.14 18.92
C SER A 279 -15.79 3.26 18.65
N GLY A 280 -17.09 2.97 18.81
CA GLY A 280 -18.16 3.99 18.82
C GLY A 280 -19.27 3.79 17.78
N PHE A 281 -20.22 4.73 17.76
CA PHE A 281 -21.45 4.79 16.93
C PHE A 281 -21.22 5.12 15.43
N SER A 282 -19.97 5.12 14.95
CA SER A 282 -19.66 5.48 13.57
C SER A 282 -19.86 4.31 12.60
N ASN A 283 -20.77 4.47 11.62
CA ASN A 283 -21.09 3.50 10.55
C ASN A 283 -20.01 3.34 9.46
N THR A 284 -18.74 3.62 9.74
CA THR A 284 -17.65 3.31 8.79
C THR A 284 -17.36 1.81 8.81
N SER A 285 -18.22 1.05 8.13
CA SER A 285 -18.07 -0.38 7.91
C SER A 285 -16.74 -0.67 7.21
N VAL A 286 -15.81 -1.29 7.93
CA VAL A 286 -14.61 -1.84 7.28
C VAL A 286 -15.08 -3.00 6.44
N LEU A 287 -14.87 -2.92 5.12
CA LEU A 287 -15.25 -3.99 4.21
C LEU A 287 -14.55 -5.28 4.65
N PRO A 288 -15.28 -6.37 4.92
CA PRO A 288 -14.68 -7.65 5.27
C PRO A 288 -13.87 -8.17 4.09
N HIS A 289 -12.87 -9.02 4.38
CA HIS A 289 -12.02 -9.66 3.37
C HIS A 289 -11.19 -8.71 2.50
N THR A 290 -10.80 -7.56 3.05
CA THR A 290 -9.92 -6.59 2.39
C THR A 290 -8.47 -6.75 2.87
N GLY A 291 -7.74 -7.68 2.24
CA GLY A 291 -6.30 -7.91 2.48
C GLY A 291 -5.39 -7.26 1.44
N TYR A 292 -4.12 -7.68 1.40
CA TYR A 292 -3.14 -7.22 0.41
C TYR A 292 -3.57 -7.47 -1.04
N ILE A 293 -4.24 -8.59 -1.31
CA ILE A 293 -4.76 -8.91 -2.65
C ILE A 293 -5.84 -7.91 -3.07
N PHE A 294 -6.74 -7.53 -2.15
CA PHE A 294 -7.78 -6.55 -2.47
C PHE A 294 -7.19 -5.18 -2.81
N ASN A 295 -6.12 -4.77 -2.10
CA ASN A 295 -5.43 -3.51 -2.31
C ASN A 295 -4.41 -3.55 -3.47
N SER A 296 -4.28 -4.68 -4.17
CA SER A 296 -3.41 -4.78 -5.34
C SER A 296 -3.95 -3.96 -6.51
N GLU A 297 -3.04 -3.44 -7.35
CA GLU A 297 -3.43 -2.62 -8.50
C GLU A 297 -4.37 -3.34 -9.46
N ILE A 298 -4.19 -4.65 -9.64
CA ILE A 298 -5.02 -5.46 -10.54
C ILE A 298 -6.48 -5.52 -10.08
N VAL A 299 -6.72 -5.56 -8.76
CA VAL A 299 -8.08 -5.52 -8.20
C VAL A 299 -8.63 -4.10 -8.18
N GLN A 300 -7.82 -3.11 -7.81
CA GLN A 300 -8.27 -1.72 -7.69
C GLN A 300 -8.68 -1.09 -9.03
N LYS A 301 -8.12 -1.57 -10.15
CA LYS A 301 -8.51 -1.15 -11.51
C LYS A 301 -9.92 -1.60 -11.91
N LEU A 302 -10.51 -2.60 -11.24
CA LEU A 302 -11.85 -3.09 -11.54
C LEU A 302 -12.95 -2.23 -10.89
N PRO A 303 -14.18 -2.23 -11.45
CA PRO A 303 -15.35 -1.63 -10.81
C PRO A 303 -15.60 -2.21 -9.41
N PRO A 304 -16.08 -1.41 -8.45
CA PRO A 304 -16.20 -1.81 -7.03
C PRO A 304 -16.99 -3.12 -6.84
N ASP A 305 -18.03 -3.34 -7.63
CA ASP A 305 -18.90 -4.52 -7.56
C ASP A 305 -18.18 -5.84 -7.89
N LEU A 306 -17.13 -5.76 -8.72
CA LEU A 306 -16.36 -6.92 -9.17
C LEU A 306 -15.09 -7.16 -8.34
N ARG A 307 -14.65 -6.18 -7.54
CA ARG A 307 -13.37 -6.25 -6.81
C ARG A 307 -13.29 -7.46 -5.88
N LEU A 308 -14.36 -7.74 -5.14
CA LEU A 308 -14.37 -8.85 -4.18
C LEU A 308 -14.36 -10.22 -4.89
N LYS A 309 -15.11 -10.35 -6.00
CA LYS A 309 -15.11 -11.57 -6.83
C LYS A 309 -13.72 -11.81 -7.42
N ALA A 310 -13.10 -10.75 -7.98
CA ALA A 310 -11.76 -10.81 -8.53
C ALA A 310 -10.71 -11.13 -7.47
N ALA A 311 -10.78 -10.53 -6.27
CA ALA A 311 -9.85 -10.80 -5.18
C ALA A 311 -9.87 -12.29 -4.76
N ARG A 312 -11.06 -12.92 -4.69
CA ARG A 312 -11.18 -14.37 -4.41
C ARG A 312 -10.55 -15.22 -5.51
N LEU A 313 -10.81 -14.89 -6.78
CA LEU A 313 -10.24 -15.60 -7.92
C LEU A 313 -8.71 -15.50 -7.91
N ILE A 314 -8.18 -14.29 -7.70
CA ILE A 314 -6.74 -14.04 -7.63
C ILE A 314 -6.13 -14.80 -6.44
N ALA A 315 -6.76 -14.81 -5.26
CA ALA A 315 -6.26 -15.57 -4.12
C ALA A 315 -6.17 -17.08 -4.42
N ASN A 316 -7.16 -17.65 -5.12
CA ASN A 316 -7.11 -19.04 -5.57
C ASN A 316 -5.94 -19.27 -6.55
N LYS A 317 -5.72 -18.36 -7.50
CA LYS A 317 -4.62 -18.47 -8.46
C LYS A 317 -3.25 -18.27 -7.82
N VAL A 318 -3.13 -17.37 -6.86
CA VAL A 318 -1.90 -17.15 -6.08
C VAL A 318 -1.54 -18.39 -5.28
N ALA A 319 -2.51 -19.08 -4.68
CA ALA A 319 -2.25 -20.34 -3.96
C ALA A 319 -1.63 -21.41 -4.88
N LEU A 320 -2.12 -21.50 -6.12
CA LEU A 320 -1.58 -22.43 -7.13
C LEU A 320 -0.20 -21.96 -7.63
N ALA A 321 -0.06 -20.68 -7.95
CA ALA A 321 1.20 -20.10 -8.43
C ALA A 321 2.32 -20.22 -7.39
N ALA A 322 2.02 -20.01 -6.10
CA ALA A 322 2.99 -20.14 -5.02
C ALA A 322 3.53 -21.58 -4.93
N ARG A 323 2.68 -22.59 -5.13
CA ARG A 323 3.10 -24.00 -5.19
C ARG A 323 4.02 -24.27 -6.37
N VAL A 324 3.68 -23.74 -7.55
CA VAL A 324 4.51 -23.88 -8.74
C VAL A 324 5.86 -23.16 -8.59
N ASP A 325 5.85 -21.97 -7.98
CA ASP A 325 7.07 -21.21 -7.67
C ASP A 325 7.99 -21.98 -6.71
N LEU A 326 7.44 -22.65 -5.69
CA LEU A 326 8.24 -23.44 -4.74
C LEU A 326 8.98 -24.61 -5.42
N PHE A 327 8.31 -25.35 -6.31
CA PHE A 327 8.91 -26.50 -6.98
C PHE A 327 9.84 -26.12 -8.16
N HIS A 328 9.88 -24.85 -8.59
CA HIS A 328 10.72 -24.37 -9.70
C HIS A 328 10.57 -25.17 -11.02
N GLU A 329 9.45 -25.87 -11.20
CA GLU A 329 9.28 -26.86 -12.28
C GLU A 329 8.81 -26.26 -13.61
N SER A 330 8.35 -25.00 -13.65
CA SER A 330 7.77 -24.41 -14.87
C SER A 330 8.45 -23.13 -15.36
N PRO A 331 8.61 -22.94 -16.69
CA PRO A 331 9.10 -21.69 -17.24
C PRO A 331 8.09 -20.56 -17.01
N VAL A 332 8.62 -19.49 -16.41
CA VAL A 332 8.04 -18.22 -15.92
C VAL A 332 6.87 -17.64 -16.72
N SER A 333 6.78 -17.90 -18.02
CA SER A 333 5.84 -17.22 -18.91
C SER A 333 4.58 -18.01 -19.26
N PHE A 334 4.62 -19.35 -19.28
CA PHE A 334 3.48 -20.12 -19.81
C PHE A 334 2.35 -20.27 -18.78
N PHE A 335 2.67 -20.69 -17.56
CA PHE A 335 1.67 -20.94 -16.52
C PHE A 335 1.00 -19.64 -16.05
N SER A 336 1.78 -18.58 -15.81
CA SER A 336 1.22 -17.29 -15.43
C SER A 336 0.37 -16.65 -16.54
N PHE A 337 0.73 -16.82 -17.83
CA PHE A 337 -0.08 -16.32 -18.94
C PHE A 337 -1.40 -17.09 -19.06
N LEU A 338 -1.37 -18.40 -18.85
CA LEU A 338 -2.56 -19.25 -18.87
C LEU A 338 -3.52 -18.92 -17.72
N LEU A 339 -2.98 -18.62 -16.53
CA LEU A 339 -3.78 -18.16 -15.40
C LEU A 339 -4.39 -16.76 -15.60
N LYS A 340 -3.69 -15.87 -16.31
CA LYS A 340 -4.16 -14.51 -16.60
C LYS A 340 -5.21 -14.47 -17.72
N LYS A 341 -5.17 -15.42 -18.65
CA LYS A 341 -6.10 -15.51 -19.80
C LYS A 341 -7.47 -16.13 -19.45
N VAL A 342 -7.58 -16.77 -18.29
CA VAL A 342 -8.81 -17.42 -17.78
C VAL A 342 -9.58 -16.47 -16.81
N SER A 343 -9.10 -15.24 -16.65
CA SER A 343 -9.75 -14.15 -15.90
C SER A 343 -10.43 -13.17 -16.85
#